data_AF-A0A7J8UP90-F1
#
_entry.id   AF-A0A7J8UP90-F1
#
_cell.length_a   1.000
_cell.length_b   1.000
_cell.length_c   1.000
_cell.angle_alpha   90.00
_cell.angle_beta   90.00
_cell.angle_gamma   90.00
#
_symmetry.space_group_name_H-M   'P 1'
#
loop_
_entity.id
_entity.type
_entity.pdbx_description
1 polymer ?
#
loop_
_entity_poly.entity_id
_entity_poly.type
_entity_poly.pdbx_seq_one_letter_code
_entity_poly.pdbx_strand_id
1 'polypeptide(L)'
;TIVRNTVLAPVLGRPLNPEAAAEGEKFLSAALSKIESVWLKGNGRFLLGRNQPSIADLSLVCDIMQLELLGETERNRLLGPYKEVQQWIENTRNATNPHFDEVHKILMKAKEKLQNPRLKGAKNEGGESDMKRTLHSRI
;
A
#
# COMPACT_ATOMS: atom_id res chain seq x y z
N THR A 1 -3.99 6.73 -3.20
CA THR A 1 -4.58 6.55 -4.54
C THR A 1 -4.35 5.16 -5.12
N ILE A 2 -3.10 4.70 -5.25
CA ILE A 2 -2.76 3.37 -5.80
C ILE A 2 -3.44 2.23 -5.02
N VAL A 3 -3.08 2.05 -3.74
CA VAL A 3 -3.58 0.98 -2.85
C VAL A 3 -5.11 0.93 -2.80
N ARG A 4 -5.76 2.10 -2.76
CA ARG A 4 -7.23 2.17 -2.79
C ARG A 4 -7.80 1.58 -4.07
N ASN A 5 -7.25 1.95 -5.22
CA ASN A 5 -7.80 1.58 -6.52
C ASN A 5 -7.35 0.19 -6.99
N THR A 6 -6.31 -0.40 -6.39
CA THR A 6 -5.77 -1.73 -6.76
C THR A 6 -6.04 -2.83 -5.73
N VAL A 7 -6.15 -2.50 -4.43
CA VAL A 7 -6.28 -3.49 -3.36
C VAL A 7 -7.57 -3.31 -2.56
N LEU A 8 -7.87 -2.09 -2.10
CA LEU A 8 -8.96 -1.87 -1.15
C LEU A 8 -10.34 -1.70 -1.82
N ALA A 9 -10.42 -1.31 -3.09
CA ALA A 9 -11.70 -1.01 -3.75
C ALA A 9 -12.73 -2.15 -3.59
N PRO A 10 -12.39 -3.45 -3.81
CA PRO A 10 -13.36 -4.53 -3.66
C PRO A 10 -13.85 -4.72 -2.23
N VAL A 11 -13.01 -4.42 -1.23
CA VAL A 11 -13.40 -4.45 0.20
C VAL A 11 -14.33 -3.28 0.53
N LEU A 12 -14.21 -2.18 -0.19
CA LEU A 12 -15.04 -0.98 -0.07
C LEU A 12 -16.30 -1.01 -0.96
N GLY A 13 -16.63 -2.16 -1.58
CA GLY A 13 -17.79 -2.29 -2.47
C GLY A 13 -17.65 -1.52 -3.79
N ARG A 14 -16.42 -1.25 -4.23
CA ARG A 14 -16.11 -0.51 -5.46
C ARG A 14 -15.31 -1.38 -6.43
N PRO A 15 -15.44 -1.17 -7.75
CA PRO A 15 -14.57 -1.83 -8.72
C PRO A 15 -13.13 -1.33 -8.59
N LEU A 16 -12.19 -2.18 -9.01
CA LEU A 16 -10.81 -1.75 -9.24
C LEU A 16 -10.77 -0.67 -10.32
N ASN A 17 -9.81 0.24 -10.21
CA ASN A 17 -9.62 1.31 -11.19
C ASN A 17 -8.14 1.41 -11.58
N PRO A 18 -7.69 0.64 -12.59
CA PRO A 18 -6.30 0.65 -13.05
C PRO A 18 -5.84 2.02 -13.57
N GLU A 19 -6.73 2.79 -14.19
CA GLU A 19 -6.41 4.10 -14.78
C GLU A 19 -6.08 5.12 -13.68
N ALA A 20 -6.92 5.20 -12.65
CA ALA A 20 -6.66 6.03 -11.48
C ALA A 20 -5.47 5.52 -10.64
N ALA A 21 -5.16 4.22 -10.69
CA ALA A 21 -3.95 3.69 -10.07
C ALA A 21 -2.69 4.15 -10.81
N ALA A 22 -2.69 4.08 -12.15
CA ALA A 22 -1.59 4.53 -12.99
C ALA A 22 -1.34 6.05 -12.87
N GLU A 23 -2.41 6.84 -12.77
CA GLU A 23 -2.30 8.27 -12.46
C GLU A 23 -1.69 8.49 -11.06
N GLY A 24 -2.17 7.76 -10.06
CA GLY A 24 -1.61 7.78 -8.71
C GLY A 24 -0.13 7.43 -8.65
N GLU A 25 0.34 6.53 -9.51
CA GLU A 25 1.75 6.15 -9.62
C GLU A 25 2.62 7.31 -10.14
N LYS A 26 2.15 8.05 -11.15
CA LYS A 26 2.85 9.24 -11.65
C LYS A 26 3.05 10.27 -10.52
N PHE A 27 2.00 10.51 -9.73
CA PHE A 27 2.07 11.42 -8.58
C PHE A 27 3.00 10.90 -7.49
N LEU A 28 2.93 9.61 -7.16
CA LEU A 28 3.82 9.00 -6.17
C LEU A 28 5.28 9.14 -6.61
N SER A 29 5.60 8.79 -7.86
CA SER A 29 6.96 8.91 -8.39
C SER A 29 7.47 10.35 -8.31
N ALA A 30 6.68 11.34 -8.73
CA ALA A 30 7.05 12.74 -8.63
C ALA A 30 7.27 13.19 -7.17
N ALA A 31 6.43 12.72 -6.23
CA ALA A 31 6.55 13.04 -4.82
C ALA A 31 7.81 12.43 -4.19
N LEU A 32 8.09 11.15 -4.45
CA LEU A 32 9.28 10.45 -3.95
C LEU A 32 10.56 11.10 -4.49
N SER A 33 10.59 11.44 -5.79
CA SER A 33 11.69 12.21 -6.39
C SER A 33 11.89 13.56 -5.70
N LYS A 34 10.81 14.25 -5.30
CA LYS A 34 10.89 15.52 -4.58
C LYS A 34 11.40 15.35 -3.15
N ILE A 35 10.96 14.31 -2.45
CA ILE A 35 11.45 13.96 -1.11
C ILE A 35 12.96 13.79 -1.14
N GLU A 36 13.51 12.99 -2.06
CA GLU A 36 14.96 12.78 -2.15
C GLU A 36 15.72 14.03 -2.57
N SER A 37 15.31 14.66 -3.68
CA SER A 37 16.09 15.74 -4.30
C SER A 37 16.04 17.07 -3.55
N VAL A 38 15.03 17.29 -2.71
CA VAL A 38 14.83 18.55 -1.99
C VAL A 38 14.90 18.37 -0.48
N TRP A 39 14.15 17.41 0.08
CA TRP A 39 13.96 17.34 1.52
C TRP A 39 14.99 16.47 2.24
N LEU A 40 15.49 15.43 1.57
CA LEU A 40 16.56 14.55 2.07
C LEU A 40 17.93 14.92 1.47
N LYS A 41 18.05 16.06 0.79
CA LYS A 41 19.30 16.47 0.14
C LYS A 41 20.38 16.78 1.19
N GLY A 42 21.55 16.16 1.04
CA GLY A 42 22.71 16.35 1.90
C GLY A 42 22.80 15.29 3.00
N ASN A 43 23.42 15.62 4.13
CA ASN A 43 23.69 14.64 5.20
C ASN A 43 22.60 14.60 6.29
N GLY A 44 21.38 15.06 5.98
CA GLY A 44 20.25 15.04 6.92
C GLY A 44 19.61 13.67 6.97
N ARG A 45 19.32 13.15 8.18
CA ARG A 45 18.65 11.85 8.38
C ARG A 45 17.12 11.93 8.36
N PHE A 46 16.57 13.14 8.52
CA PHE A 46 15.15 13.47 8.62
C PHE A 46 14.85 14.76 7.83
N LEU A 47 13.60 14.94 7.41
CA LEU A 47 13.20 15.98 6.43
C LEU A 47 13.51 17.42 6.89
N LEU A 48 13.18 17.76 8.15
CA LEU A 48 13.33 19.12 8.70
C LEU A 48 14.20 19.17 9.95
N GLY A 49 14.21 18.11 10.75
CA GLY A 49 14.94 18.07 12.03
C GLY A 49 16.42 17.70 11.91
N ARG A 50 16.91 17.39 10.70
CA ARG A 50 18.24 16.83 10.37
C ARG A 50 18.61 15.58 11.15
N ASN A 51 18.78 15.68 12.47
CA ASN A 51 19.26 14.63 13.36
C ASN A 51 18.15 14.05 14.26
N GLN A 52 16.98 14.67 14.34
CA GLN A 52 15.82 14.17 15.09
C GLN A 52 14.57 14.15 14.19
N PRO A 53 13.68 13.15 14.34
CA PRO A 53 12.43 13.12 13.60
C PRO A 53 11.50 14.23 14.06
N SER A 54 10.65 14.69 13.14
CA SER A 54 9.56 15.63 13.38
C SER A 54 8.23 15.02 12.98
N ILE A 55 7.12 15.74 13.19
CA ILE A 55 5.80 15.32 12.72
C ILE A 55 5.74 15.14 11.20
N ALA A 56 6.57 15.87 10.44
CA ALA A 56 6.66 15.72 8.99
C ALA A 56 7.19 14.33 8.61
N ASP A 57 8.17 13.83 9.36
CA ASP A 57 8.75 12.51 9.15
C ASP A 57 7.72 11.42 9.43
N LEU A 58 7.12 11.46 10.61
CA LEU A 58 6.10 10.50 11.02
C LEU A 58 4.91 10.46 10.07
N SER A 59 4.36 11.62 9.70
CA SER A 59 3.16 11.69 8.87
C SER A 59 3.39 11.10 7.48
N LEU A 60 4.48 11.50 6.82
CA LEU A 60 4.77 11.04 5.46
C LEU A 60 5.23 9.58 5.41
N VAL A 61 6.01 9.12 6.39
CA VAL A 61 6.38 7.70 6.47
C VAL A 61 5.13 6.85 6.69
N CYS A 62 4.22 7.23 7.59
CA CYS A 62 2.96 6.51 7.80
C CYS A 62 2.10 6.44 6.52
N ASP A 63 2.06 7.50 5.71
CA ASP A 63 1.36 7.49 4.43
C ASP A 63 2.02 6.53 3.41
N ILE A 64 3.35 6.51 3.34
CA ILE A 64 4.10 5.61 2.47
C ILE A 64 3.94 4.15 2.93
N MET A 65 3.85 3.90 4.23
CA MET A 65 3.65 2.55 4.78
C MET A 65 2.39 1.89 4.21
N GLN A 66 1.37 2.62 3.79
CA GLN A 66 0.19 2.03 3.14
C GLN A 66 0.53 1.19 1.89
N LEU A 67 1.65 1.46 1.21
CA LEU A 67 2.14 0.65 0.09
C LEU A 67 2.46 -0.81 0.49
N GLU A 68 2.61 -1.11 1.79
CA GLU A 68 2.76 -2.48 2.29
C GLU A 68 1.56 -3.37 1.98
N LEU A 69 0.39 -2.81 1.71
CA LEU A 69 -0.78 -3.58 1.27
C LEU A 69 -0.63 -4.11 -0.15
N LEU A 70 0.29 -3.57 -0.95
CA LEU A 70 0.66 -4.11 -2.25
C LEU A 70 1.47 -5.40 -2.08
N GLY A 71 1.54 -6.20 -3.15
CA GLY A 71 2.48 -7.33 -3.20
C GLY A 71 3.92 -6.82 -3.12
N GLU A 72 4.82 -7.64 -2.56
CA GLU A 72 6.23 -7.28 -2.35
C GLU A 72 6.92 -6.82 -3.64
N THR A 73 6.72 -7.54 -4.74
CA THR A 73 7.24 -7.17 -6.07
C THR A 73 6.84 -5.75 -6.47
N GLU A 74 5.57 -5.40 -6.27
CA GLU A 74 5.04 -4.11 -6.69
C GLU A 74 5.51 -2.97 -5.77
N ARG A 75 5.52 -3.21 -4.47
CA ARG A 75 6.11 -2.28 -3.50
C ARG A 75 7.58 -2.00 -3.84
N ASN A 76 8.35 -3.04 -4.15
CA ASN A 76 9.77 -2.92 -4.48
C ASN A 76 9.97 -2.21 -5.83
N ARG A 77 9.07 -2.39 -6.80
CA ARG A 77 9.08 -1.63 -8.06
C ARG A 77 8.89 -0.13 -7.82
N LEU A 78 7.96 0.24 -6.93
CA LEU A 78 7.63 1.63 -6.64
C LEU A 78 8.67 2.36 -5.78
N LEU A 79 9.16 1.70 -4.72
CA LEU A 79 10.11 2.32 -3.77
C LEU A 79 11.58 2.06 -4.13
N GLY A 80 11.87 0.99 -4.87
CA GLY A 80 13.21 0.52 -5.17
C GLY A 80 14.18 1.57 -5.74
N PRO A 81 13.74 2.46 -6.66
CA PRO A 81 14.57 3.53 -7.20
C PRO A 81 14.99 4.60 -6.18
N TYR A 82 14.27 4.73 -5.06
CA TYR A 82 14.43 5.82 -4.09
C TYR A 82 15.14 5.32 -2.83
N LYS A 83 16.47 5.29 -2.85
CA LYS A 83 17.31 4.72 -1.77
C LYS A 83 17.34 5.59 -0.52
N GLU A 84 17.38 6.91 -0.67
CA GLU A 84 17.38 7.84 0.45
C GLU A 84 16.03 7.83 1.16
N VAL A 85 14.93 7.73 0.39
CA VAL A 85 13.60 7.51 0.98
C VAL A 85 13.54 6.23 1.80
N GLN A 86 14.05 5.12 1.27
CA GLN A 86 14.06 3.83 1.99
C GLN A 86 14.85 3.93 3.31
N GLN A 87 16.02 4.56 3.27
CA GLN A 87 16.83 4.76 4.47
C GLN A 87 16.16 5.71 5.47
N TRP A 88 15.49 6.76 4.99
CA TRP A 88 14.74 7.71 5.82
C TRP A 88 13.52 7.07 6.50
N ILE A 89 12.78 6.20 5.80
CA ILE A 89 11.69 5.40 6.38
C ILE A 89 12.23 4.57 7.54
N GLU A 90 13.35 3.89 7.35
CA GLU A 90 13.97 3.05 8.37
C GLU A 90 14.50 3.88 9.55
N ASN A 91 15.12 5.03 9.28
CA ASN A 91 15.54 5.97 10.33
C ASN A 91 14.36 6.45 11.18
N THR A 92 13.23 6.75 10.53
CA THR A 92 12.01 7.21 11.20
C THR A 92 11.38 6.12 12.04
N ARG A 93 11.26 4.89 11.51
CA ARG A 93 10.82 3.72 12.28
C ARG A 93 11.67 3.53 13.52
N ASN A 94 12.99 3.47 13.35
CA ASN A 94 13.92 3.22 14.45
C ASN A 94 13.89 4.31 15.53
N ALA A 95 13.78 5.58 15.14
CA ALA A 95 13.71 6.68 16.07
C ALA A 95 12.38 6.77 16.85
N THR A 96 11.33 6.09 16.37
CA THR A 96 9.97 6.19 16.93
C THR A 96 9.45 4.83 17.43
N ASN A 97 10.31 3.83 17.47
CA ASN A 97 10.02 2.53 18.05
C ASN A 97 10.01 2.58 19.59
N PRO A 98 9.19 1.74 20.25
CA PRO A 98 8.41 0.62 19.68
C PRO A 98 7.04 1.00 19.12
N HIS A 99 6.58 2.25 19.32
CA HIS A 99 5.22 2.66 18.99
C HIS A 99 4.94 2.64 17.48
N PHE A 100 5.95 2.93 16.66
CA PHE A 100 5.83 2.79 15.22
C PHE A 100 5.41 1.37 14.83
N ASP A 101 6.12 0.35 15.32
CA ASP A 101 5.77 -1.04 15.04
C ASP A 101 4.42 -1.43 15.62
N GLU A 102 4.11 -0.95 16.83
CA GLU A 102 2.83 -1.23 17.50
C GLU A 102 1.63 -0.79 16.67
N VAL A 103 1.60 0.47 16.20
CA VAL A 103 0.47 1.00 15.43
C VAL A 103 0.38 0.37 14.03
N HIS A 104 1.52 0.01 13.43
CA HIS A 104 1.55 -0.63 12.11
C HIS A 104 1.22 -2.14 12.13
N LYS A 105 1.06 -2.78 13.30
CA LYS A 105 0.56 -4.16 13.39
C LYS A 105 -0.80 -4.34 12.71
N ILE A 106 -1.67 -3.34 12.77
CA ILE A 106 -2.99 -3.38 12.12
C ILE A 106 -2.84 -3.47 10.60
N LEU A 107 -1.93 -2.66 10.04
CA LEU A 107 -1.61 -2.66 8.62
C LEU A 107 -1.04 -4.02 8.18
N MET A 108 -0.14 -4.61 8.96
CA MET A 108 0.42 -5.94 8.66
C MET A 108 -0.65 -7.04 8.69
N LYS A 109 -1.55 -7.03 9.67
CA LYS A 109 -2.70 -7.95 9.70
C LYS A 109 -3.63 -7.76 8.49
N ALA A 110 -3.81 -6.52 8.03
CA ALA A 110 -4.59 -6.24 6.83
C ALA A 110 -3.90 -6.79 5.56
N LYS A 111 -2.57 -6.62 5.44
CA LYS A 111 -1.75 -7.19 4.36
C LYS A 111 -1.94 -8.69 4.26
N GLU A 112 -1.77 -9.41 5.37
CA GLU A 112 -1.96 -10.87 5.43
C GLU A 112 -3.35 -11.31 4.97
N LYS A 113 -4.40 -10.63 5.46
CA LYS A 113 -5.79 -10.95 5.07
C LYS A 113 -6.05 -10.71 3.58
N LEU A 114 -5.56 -9.60 3.03
CA LEU A 114 -5.78 -9.23 1.63
C LEU A 114 -4.99 -10.11 0.65
N GLN A 115 -3.84 -10.64 1.11
CA GLN A 115 -2.97 -11.47 0.29
C GLN A 115 -3.29 -12.97 0.42
N ASN A 116 -4.06 -13.40 1.43
CA ASN A 116 -4.46 -14.79 1.62
C ASN A 116 -5.28 -15.33 0.42
N PRO A 117 -4.76 -16.31 -0.34
CA PRO A 117 -5.44 -16.87 -1.50
C PRO A 117 -6.81 -17.49 -1.19
N ARG A 118 -6.99 -18.04 0.02
CA ARG A 118 -8.26 -18.67 0.45
C ARG A 118 -9.43 -17.69 0.51
N LEU A 119 -9.15 -16.39 0.69
CA LEU A 119 -10.17 -15.34 0.70
C LEU A 119 -10.43 -14.73 -0.69
N LYS A 120 -9.53 -14.96 -1.66
CA LYS A 120 -9.71 -14.55 -3.06
C LYS A 120 -10.62 -15.50 -3.84
N GLY A 121 -10.63 -16.80 -3.50
CA GLY A 121 -11.49 -17.81 -4.14
C GLY A 121 -12.95 -17.83 -3.68
N ALA A 122 -13.21 -17.51 -2.40
CA ALA A 122 -14.56 -17.60 -1.82
C ALA A 122 -15.58 -16.55 -2.34
N LYS A 123 -15.13 -15.53 -3.09
CA LYS A 123 -16.02 -14.51 -3.67
C LYS A 123 -16.44 -14.80 -5.12
N ASN A 124 -15.83 -15.78 -5.78
CA ASN A 124 -16.10 -16.08 -7.20
C ASN A 124 -17.03 -17.29 -7.42
N GLU A 125 -17.46 -18.01 -6.37
CA GLU A 125 -18.28 -19.23 -6.51
C GLU A 125 -19.73 -19.07 -6.00
N GLY A 126 -20.20 -17.85 -5.74
CA GLY A 126 -21.52 -17.61 -5.15
C GLY A 126 -22.64 -17.26 -6.14
N GLY A 127 -22.42 -17.29 -7.45
CA GLY A 127 -23.29 -16.55 -8.38
C GLY A 127 -23.50 -17.13 -9.77
N GLU A 128 -23.39 -18.44 -10.01
CA GLU A 128 -23.99 -19.02 -11.21
C GLU A 128 -24.02 -20.56 -11.12
N SER A 129 -25.12 -21.14 -10.63
CA SER A 129 -25.59 -22.48 -11.01
C SER A 129 -26.71 -22.91 -10.06
N ASP A 130 -27.96 -22.56 -10.37
CA ASP A 130 -29.08 -23.46 -10.00
C ASP A 130 -30.38 -23.25 -10.79
N MET A 131 -30.46 -22.32 -11.75
CA MET A 131 -31.72 -22.04 -12.46
C MET A 131 -31.83 -22.65 -13.88
N LYS A 132 -30.96 -23.60 -14.26
CA LYS A 132 -30.99 -24.18 -15.62
C LYS A 132 -31.11 -25.70 -15.73
N ARG A 133 -31.27 -26.45 -14.63
CA ARG A 133 -31.31 -27.92 -14.70
C ARG A 133 -32.69 -28.56 -14.53
N THR A 134 -33.78 -27.79 -14.47
CA THR A 134 -35.13 -28.33 -14.19
C THR A 134 -36.12 -28.29 -15.36
N LEU A 135 -35.75 -27.81 -16.56
CA LEU A 135 -36.72 -27.67 -17.67
C LEU A 135 -36.63 -28.68 -18.83
N HIS A 136 -35.73 -29.67 -18.81
CA HIS A 136 -35.58 -30.62 -19.93
C HIS A 136 -35.89 -32.09 -19.60
N SER A 137 -36.60 -32.38 -18.51
CA SER A 137 -37.22 -33.70 -18.33
C SER A 137 -38.71 -33.58 -18.04
N ARG A 138 -39.52 -33.43 -19.09
CA ARG A 138 -40.88 -33.99 -19.17
C ARG A 138 -41.43 -33.82 -20.59
N ILE A 139 -41.93 -34.96 -21.09
CA ILE A 139 -42.66 -35.23 -22.34
C ILE A 139 -41.75 -35.54 -23.53
#